data_AF-A0A416T3C0-F1
#
_entry.id   AF-A0A416T3C0-F1
#
_cell.length_a   1.000
_cell.length_b   1.000
_cell.length_c   1.000
_cell.angle_alpha   90.00
_cell.angle_beta   90.00
_cell.angle_gamma   90.00
#
_symmetry.space_group_name_H-M   'P 1'
#
loop_
_entity.id
_entity.type
_entity.pdbx_description
1 polymer ?
#
loop_
_entity_poly.entity_id
_entity_poly.type
_entity_poly.pdbx_seq_one_letter_code
_entity_poly.pdbx_strand_id
1 'polypeptide(L)'
;MSRKDNSKAKNLKNIITTLIEVIIVAAIIFGGLMYVQHRLQSRGTASTQGKGIDSKEETQDEEQNSGTGKYNLVVNIKKNALIVYETDKDNNEVPTYVFQCSVGDGINEGKGKVQKKYTWLDINKSWHKYNSQISENSWIQSVNYSEKYSWTLNKKSYNSLGEKQKAGSCILLTARDAKWIYDNCGTGTKVKIVKGSKKDVLPMEPLAKTETYKKCGWDPTDTDEANPYLKLANSTIAVGDKVVYVEKGTDVKYLENIIAINANGQDVTSKLKYNKIDSGTLGKNKVKFTYKNKAGEKFSQTVVFKVIDTTCPKVTLSTYKFKYEVKSASIKDYQKDKVKKAIEDLVKSKASCDESGVTIKAVAFPKDQLEIGDNSVKVIATDESGNIGNCEATVELVIKETKLNKKPKVPESTKHKKEETITKKSKEETTTKKKSEETTTQNSKETTSQTSEMQTTANLAE
;
A
#
# COMPACT_ATOMS: atom_id res chain seq x y z
N MET A 1 50.53 -28.73 -26.37
CA MET A 1 49.54 -28.20 -25.39
C MET A 1 48.45 -27.46 -26.13
N SER A 2 47.71 -28.11 -27.03
CA SER A 2 46.44 -28.87 -26.89
C SER A 2 45.20 -28.04 -26.55
N ARG A 3 44.35 -27.82 -27.59
CA ARG A 3 43.00 -27.22 -27.60
C ARG A 3 42.00 -27.83 -26.58
N LYS A 4 42.38 -28.91 -25.89
CA LYS A 4 41.54 -29.63 -24.91
C LYS A 4 41.36 -28.86 -23.60
N ASP A 5 42.33 -28.02 -23.23
CA ASP A 5 42.28 -27.26 -21.96
C ASP A 5 41.38 -26.02 -22.04
N ASN A 6 41.29 -25.40 -23.23
CA ASN A 6 40.44 -24.22 -23.47
C ASN A 6 38.94 -24.56 -23.51
N SER A 7 38.59 -25.78 -23.94
CA SER A 7 37.20 -26.28 -23.94
C SER A 7 36.70 -26.56 -22.52
N LYS A 8 37.54 -27.17 -21.67
CA LYS A 8 37.20 -27.44 -20.26
C LYS A 8 37.03 -26.15 -19.46
N ALA A 9 37.89 -25.14 -19.67
CA ALA A 9 37.77 -23.84 -19.00
C ALA A 9 36.50 -23.07 -19.41
N LYS A 10 36.06 -23.18 -20.67
CA LYS A 10 34.83 -22.54 -21.17
C LYS A 10 33.57 -23.23 -20.64
N ASN A 11 33.57 -24.56 -20.56
CA ASN A 11 32.48 -25.31 -19.94
C ASN A 11 32.37 -25.06 -18.43
N LEU A 12 33.50 -24.94 -17.72
CA LEU A 12 33.50 -24.62 -16.29
C LEU A 12 32.98 -23.21 -16.01
N LYS A 13 33.33 -22.21 -16.84
CA LYS A 13 32.78 -20.85 -16.72
C LYS A 13 31.27 -20.82 -16.96
N ASN A 14 30.76 -21.54 -17.95
CA ASN A 14 29.31 -21.60 -18.21
C ASN A 14 28.55 -22.28 -17.06
N ILE A 15 29.11 -23.36 -16.48
CA ILE A 15 28.52 -24.04 -15.31
C ILE A 15 28.47 -23.10 -14.10
N ILE A 16 29.52 -22.31 -13.86
CA ILE A 16 29.58 -21.34 -12.76
C ILE A 16 28.58 -20.20 -12.97
N THR A 17 28.44 -19.67 -14.19
CA THR A 17 27.44 -18.64 -14.51
C THR A 17 26.02 -19.16 -14.28
N THR A 18 25.70 -20.37 -14.73
CA THR A 18 24.38 -20.99 -14.49
C THR A 18 24.13 -21.26 -13.01
N LEU A 19 25.14 -21.64 -12.22
CA LEU A 19 25.00 -21.81 -10.77
C LEU A 19 24.73 -20.47 -10.06
N ILE A 20 25.38 -19.38 -10.48
CA ILE A 20 25.17 -18.04 -9.94
C ILE A 20 23.76 -17.54 -10.28
N GLU A 21 23.28 -17.75 -11.51
CA GLU A 21 21.90 -17.42 -11.91
C GLU A 21 20.86 -18.20 -11.10
N VAL A 22 21.10 -19.50 -10.87
CA VAL A 22 20.22 -20.34 -10.03
C VAL A 22 20.23 -19.87 -8.57
N ILE A 23 21.37 -19.44 -8.02
CA ILE A 23 21.47 -18.91 -6.65
C ILE A 23 20.76 -17.55 -6.53
N ILE A 24 20.85 -16.67 -7.54
CA ILE A 24 20.13 -15.38 -7.56
C ILE A 24 18.62 -15.60 -7.66
N VAL A 25 18.17 -16.52 -8.53
CA VAL A 25 16.76 -16.91 -8.62
C VAL A 25 16.27 -17.56 -7.33
N ALA A 26 17.08 -18.39 -6.67
CA ALA A 26 16.77 -18.97 -5.37
C ALA A 26 16.71 -17.91 -4.26
N ALA A 27 17.60 -16.91 -4.25
CA ALA A 27 17.58 -15.81 -3.28
C ALA A 27 16.34 -14.91 -3.45
N ILE A 28 15.87 -14.70 -4.69
CA ILE A 28 14.60 -14.00 -4.97
C ILE A 28 13.40 -14.83 -4.48
N ILE A 29 13.44 -16.15 -4.67
CA ILE A 29 12.39 -17.06 -4.19
C ILE A 29 12.36 -17.15 -2.66
N PHE A 30 13.53 -17.27 -2.01
CA PHE A 30 13.65 -17.32 -0.54
C PHE A 30 13.37 -15.97 0.11
N GLY A 31 13.82 -14.85 -0.48
CA GLY A 31 13.45 -13.50 -0.05
C GLY A 31 11.95 -13.24 -0.20
N GLY A 32 11.33 -13.74 -1.28
CA GLY A 32 9.88 -13.74 -1.46
C GLY A 32 9.14 -14.60 -0.43
N LEU A 33 9.67 -15.78 -0.08
CA LEU A 33 9.12 -16.67 0.95
C LEU A 33 9.23 -16.08 2.36
N MET A 34 10.36 -15.46 2.72
CA MET A 34 10.52 -14.75 4.00
C MET A 34 9.64 -13.49 4.08
N TYR A 35 9.55 -12.72 2.98
CA TYR A 35 8.63 -11.58 2.88
C TYR A 35 7.15 -12.02 3.03
N VAL A 36 6.80 -13.18 2.47
CA VAL A 36 5.48 -13.79 2.60
C VAL A 36 5.23 -14.33 4.01
N GLN A 37 6.22 -14.93 4.69
CA GLN A 37 6.09 -15.35 6.09
C GLN A 37 5.87 -14.15 7.03
N HIS A 38 6.59 -13.04 6.85
CA HIS A 38 6.37 -11.81 7.62
C HIS A 38 4.98 -11.18 7.35
N ARG A 39 4.47 -11.31 6.11
CA ARG A 39 3.11 -10.89 5.71
C ARG A 39 1.99 -11.79 6.25
N LEU A 40 2.26 -13.06 6.55
CA LEU A 40 1.26 -14.00 7.05
C LEU A 40 0.99 -13.82 8.55
N GLN A 41 1.96 -13.32 9.33
CA GLN A 41 1.72 -12.91 10.72
C GLN A 41 0.94 -11.59 10.84
N SER A 42 0.89 -10.78 9.78
CA SER A 42 0.29 -9.43 9.78
C SER A 42 -1.06 -9.33 9.04
N ARG A 43 -1.58 -10.43 8.49
CA ARG A 43 -2.86 -10.46 7.75
C ARG A 43 -4.00 -11.08 8.56
N GLY A 44 -4.24 -10.48 9.72
CA GLY A 44 -5.42 -10.69 10.54
C GLY A 44 -6.26 -9.42 10.71
N THR A 45 -6.06 -8.35 9.94
CA THR A 45 -6.93 -7.15 9.97
C THR A 45 -6.68 -6.33 8.70
N ALA A 46 -7.73 -5.80 8.09
CA ALA A 46 -7.60 -4.70 7.13
C ALA A 46 -7.02 -3.48 7.88
N SER A 47 -5.70 -3.31 7.87
CA SER A 47 -5.04 -2.16 8.48
C SER A 47 -4.71 -1.12 7.42
N THR A 48 -5.01 0.13 7.76
CA THR A 48 -4.71 1.39 7.07
C THR A 48 -3.20 1.75 7.07
N GLN A 49 -2.32 0.76 7.20
CA GLN A 49 -0.88 0.98 7.32
C GLN A 49 -0.25 1.13 5.93
N GLY A 50 0.13 2.37 5.59
CA GLY A 50 0.85 2.68 4.35
C GLY A 50 2.23 2.00 4.28
N LYS A 51 2.71 1.71 3.06
CA LYS A 51 4.04 1.14 2.83
C LYS A 51 5.06 2.28 2.69
N GLY A 52 5.82 2.54 3.75
CA GLY A 52 6.92 3.52 3.72
C GLY A 52 8.15 2.95 3.03
N ILE A 53 8.87 3.79 2.28
CA ILE A 53 10.19 3.45 1.73
C ILE A 53 11.13 4.62 2.00
N ASP A 54 12.12 4.41 2.86
CA ASP A 54 13.26 5.31 2.96
C ASP A 54 14.19 5.12 1.76
N SER A 55 14.41 6.20 1.02
CA SER A 55 15.41 6.23 -0.03
C SER A 55 16.79 6.50 0.59
N LYS A 56 17.48 5.42 1.00
CA LYS A 56 18.94 5.22 1.07
C LYS A 56 19.25 3.94 1.87
N GLU A 57 19.75 2.90 1.20
CA GLU A 57 20.73 2.00 1.84
C GLU A 57 22.05 2.78 1.90
N GLU A 58 22.15 3.68 2.86
CA GLU A 58 23.42 4.04 3.48
C GLU A 58 23.38 3.33 4.83
N THR A 59 24.45 2.60 5.13
CA THR A 59 24.70 1.88 6.37
C THR A 59 24.12 2.62 7.57
N GLN A 60 23.43 1.86 8.43
CA GLN A 60 23.00 2.30 9.76
C GLN A 60 24.20 2.84 10.53
N ASP A 61 24.43 4.14 10.42
CA ASP A 61 24.81 4.92 11.57
C ASP A 61 23.49 5.39 12.18
N GLU A 62 23.24 4.97 13.42
CA GLU A 62 22.31 5.64 14.31
C GLU A 62 22.81 7.07 14.55
N GLU A 63 22.70 7.93 13.55
CA GLU A 63 22.96 9.35 13.72
C GLU A 63 21.75 9.91 14.48
N GLN A 64 21.95 10.03 15.79
CA GLN A 64 21.15 10.83 16.73
C GLN A 64 20.83 12.18 16.09
N ASN A 65 19.68 12.28 15.43
CA ASN A 65 19.25 13.54 14.83
C ASN A 65 18.82 14.48 15.97
N SER A 66 19.69 15.46 16.25
CA SER A 66 19.79 16.31 17.45
C SER A 66 18.61 17.26 17.75
N GLY A 67 17.39 16.97 17.30
CA GLY A 67 16.22 17.84 17.46
C GLY A 67 15.27 17.49 18.62
N THR A 68 15.49 16.40 19.36
CA THR A 68 14.56 15.96 20.41
C THR A 68 14.51 16.97 21.56
N GLY A 69 13.41 17.72 21.64
CA GLY A 69 13.14 18.69 22.69
C GLY A 69 13.26 20.16 22.28
N LYS A 70 13.78 20.46 21.08
CA LYS A 70 13.90 21.85 20.59
C LYS A 70 12.59 22.43 20.08
N TYR A 71 11.78 21.61 19.41
CA TYR A 71 10.54 22.05 18.80
C TYR A 71 9.32 21.31 19.36
N ASN A 72 8.18 22.00 19.43
CA ASN A 72 6.87 21.44 19.69
C ASN A 72 5.89 21.91 18.61
N LEU A 73 4.96 21.04 18.23
CA LEU A 73 4.00 21.31 17.17
C LEU A 73 2.60 21.51 17.75
N VAL A 74 1.89 22.53 17.28
CA VAL A 74 0.47 22.73 17.56
C VAL A 74 -0.32 22.76 16.26
N VAL A 75 -1.34 21.92 16.14
CA VAL A 75 -2.21 21.86 14.96
C VAL A 75 -3.57 22.43 15.33
N ASN A 76 -3.96 23.54 14.69
CA ASN A 76 -5.29 24.11 14.84
C ASN A 76 -6.19 23.65 13.69
N ILE A 77 -7.11 22.71 13.99
CA ILE A 77 -7.99 22.10 12.99
C ILE A 77 -8.88 23.17 12.32
N LYS A 78 -9.47 24.09 13.10
CA LYS A 78 -10.41 25.07 12.57
C LYS A 78 -9.74 26.10 11.66
N LYS A 79 -8.47 26.41 11.92
CA LYS A 79 -7.67 27.36 11.13
C LYS A 79 -6.88 26.70 10.00
N ASN A 80 -6.82 25.37 9.94
CA ASN A 80 -5.98 24.67 8.97
C ASN A 80 -4.53 25.19 9.02
N ALA A 81 -3.99 25.26 10.24
CA ALA A 81 -2.66 25.79 10.51
C ALA A 81 -1.87 24.83 11.41
N LEU A 82 -0.61 24.58 11.05
CA LEU A 82 0.37 23.93 11.88
C LEU A 82 1.37 24.99 12.37
N ILE A 83 1.47 25.14 13.68
CA ILE A 83 2.33 26.11 14.35
C ILE A 83 3.51 25.35 14.94
N VAL A 84 4.71 25.82 14.63
CA VAL A 84 5.96 25.33 15.21
C VAL A 84 6.37 26.29 16.32
N TYR A 85 6.55 25.74 17.51
CA TYR A 85 7.14 26.44 18.64
C TYR A 85 8.56 25.94 18.86
N GLU A 86 9.50 26.86 19.02
CA GLU A 86 10.85 26.58 19.51
C GLU A 86 10.89 26.83 21.02
N THR A 87 11.51 25.91 21.76
CA THR A 87 11.78 26.13 23.18
C THR A 87 13.06 26.94 23.31
N ASP A 88 12.96 28.14 23.90
CA ASP A 88 14.11 29.00 24.15
C ASP A 88 14.98 28.49 25.32
N LYS A 89 16.07 29.20 25.63
CA LYS A 89 17.01 28.84 26.70
C LYS A 89 16.38 28.86 28.10
N ASP A 90 15.29 29.60 28.26
CA ASP A 90 14.57 29.80 29.52
C ASP A 90 13.36 28.84 29.63
N ASN A 91 13.21 27.92 28.67
CA ASN A 91 12.10 26.96 28.53
C ASN A 91 10.75 27.56 28.15
N ASN A 92 10.71 28.75 27.54
CA ASN A 92 9.48 29.30 26.97
C ASN A 92 9.26 28.78 25.54
N GLU A 93 7.99 28.55 25.18
CA GLU A 93 7.61 28.19 23.81
C GLU A 93 7.39 29.46 22.96
N VAL A 94 8.30 29.72 22.03
CA VAL A 94 8.23 30.86 21.10
C VAL A 94 7.75 30.38 19.73
N PRO A 95 6.68 30.94 19.15
CA PRO A 95 6.23 30.53 17.82
C PRO A 95 7.24 30.99 16.76
N THR A 96 7.75 30.05 15.96
CA THR A 96 8.79 30.30 14.95
C THR A 96 8.24 30.20 13.53
N TYR A 97 7.32 29.26 13.29
CA TYR A 97 6.69 29.09 11.98
C TYR A 97 5.19 28.83 12.10
N VAL A 98 4.44 29.30 11.10
CA VAL A 98 3.08 28.86 10.83
C VAL A 98 3.01 28.33 9.41
N PHE A 99 2.69 27.06 9.26
CA PHE A 99 2.48 26.43 7.97
C PHE A 99 0.99 26.33 7.67
N GLN A 100 0.59 26.78 6.49
CA GLN A 100 -0.76 26.53 5.97
C GLN A 100 -0.87 25.02 5.69
N CYS A 101 -1.85 24.37 6.31
CA CYS A 101 -2.07 22.95 6.13
C CYS A 101 -3.51 22.67 5.68
N SER A 102 -3.83 21.41 5.46
CA SER A 102 -5.22 20.95 5.40
C SER A 102 -5.36 19.73 6.28
N VAL A 103 -6.28 19.81 7.23
CA VAL A 103 -6.47 18.76 8.23
C VAL A 103 -7.61 17.83 7.79
N GLY A 104 -7.29 16.53 7.75
CA GLY A 104 -8.22 15.43 7.57
C GLY A 104 -9.30 15.38 8.65
N ASP A 105 -10.50 14.94 8.29
CA ASP A 105 -11.63 14.81 9.23
C ASP A 105 -11.45 13.65 10.23
N GLY A 106 -10.57 12.70 9.93
CA GLY A 106 -10.15 11.64 10.84
C GLY A 106 -9.10 12.06 11.88
N ILE A 107 -8.68 13.33 11.89
CA ILE A 107 -7.77 13.89 12.90
C ILE A 107 -8.61 14.46 14.06
N ASN A 108 -8.45 13.88 15.24
CA ASN A 108 -9.11 14.33 16.47
C ASN A 108 -8.18 15.18 17.34
N GLU A 109 -8.78 15.98 18.24
CA GLU A 109 -8.03 16.72 19.26
C GLU A 109 -7.32 15.78 20.22
N GLY A 110 -6.17 16.22 20.73
CA GLY A 110 -5.39 15.41 21.64
C GLY A 110 -3.91 15.77 21.66
N LYS A 111 -3.14 14.91 22.31
CA LYS A 111 -1.68 15.00 22.38
C LYS A 111 -1.10 13.75 21.75
N GLY A 112 -0.08 13.94 20.93
CA GLY A 112 0.69 12.90 20.29
C GLY A 112 2.17 13.24 20.30
N LYS A 113 2.94 12.41 19.62
CA LYS A 113 4.37 12.63 19.40
C LYS A 113 4.75 12.10 18.03
N VAL A 114 5.78 12.69 17.41
CA VAL A 114 6.36 12.11 16.20
C VAL A 114 6.92 10.72 16.52
N GLN A 115 6.60 9.71 15.71
CA GLN A 115 6.97 8.31 15.93
C GLN A 115 7.94 7.82 14.84
N LYS A 116 7.40 7.44 13.68
CA LYS A 116 8.14 6.99 12.50
C LYS A 116 8.16 8.08 11.44
N LYS A 117 9.15 8.02 10.57
CA LYS A 117 9.31 8.99 9.48
C LYS A 117 9.68 8.26 8.21
N TYR A 118 9.19 8.73 7.07
CA TYR A 118 9.50 8.18 5.75
C TYR A 118 9.68 9.29 4.72
N THR A 119 10.73 9.23 3.90
CA THR A 119 10.89 10.20 2.81
C THR A 119 9.77 10.10 1.78
N TRP A 120 9.29 8.87 1.54
CA TRP A 120 8.12 8.58 0.72
C TRP A 120 7.23 7.53 1.38
N LEU A 121 5.92 7.76 1.34
CA LEU A 121 4.91 6.86 1.90
C LEU A 121 3.76 6.70 0.90
N ASP A 122 3.40 5.45 0.60
CA ASP A 122 2.18 5.13 -0.13
C ASP A 122 1.05 4.81 0.86
N ILE A 123 -0.02 5.61 0.83
CA ILE A 123 -1.26 5.38 1.56
C ILE A 123 -2.39 5.14 0.54
N ASN A 124 -2.73 3.89 0.28
CA ASN A 124 -3.82 3.52 -0.64
C ASN A 124 -3.66 4.08 -2.07
N LYS A 125 -2.48 3.90 -2.67
CA LYS A 125 -2.12 4.43 -4.01
C LYS A 125 -2.03 5.97 -4.04
N SER A 126 -1.74 6.56 -2.89
CA SER A 126 -1.53 8.00 -2.71
C SER A 126 -0.12 8.18 -2.16
N TRP A 127 0.80 8.67 -3.00
CA TRP A 127 2.17 8.91 -2.58
C TRP A 127 2.31 10.26 -1.89
N HIS A 128 3.10 10.31 -0.83
CA HIS A 128 3.37 11.51 -0.06
C HIS A 128 4.87 11.60 0.24
N LYS A 129 5.43 12.82 0.17
CA LYS A 129 6.81 13.12 0.56
C LYS A 129 6.86 13.54 2.03
N TYR A 130 7.99 13.28 2.67
CA TYR A 130 8.37 13.84 3.98
C TYR A 130 7.31 13.60 5.07
N ASN A 131 7.14 12.33 5.42
CA ASN A 131 6.05 11.84 6.24
C ASN A 131 6.52 11.69 7.68
N SER A 132 5.79 12.26 8.63
CA SER A 132 6.03 12.15 10.07
C SER A 132 4.78 11.59 10.75
N GLN A 133 4.88 10.36 11.25
CA GLN A 133 3.78 9.67 11.94
C GLN A 133 3.53 10.31 13.29
N ILE A 134 2.27 10.59 13.62
CA ILE A 134 1.87 11.13 14.93
C ILE A 134 0.93 10.20 15.73
N SER A 135 0.32 9.24 15.04
CA SER A 135 -0.45 8.13 15.63
C SER A 135 -0.43 6.94 14.67
N GLU A 136 -0.99 5.78 15.06
CA GLU A 136 -0.98 4.56 14.25
C GLU A 136 -1.40 4.79 12.78
N ASN A 137 -2.40 5.64 12.56
CA ASN A 137 -2.94 5.92 11.22
C ASN A 137 -2.92 7.42 10.88
N SER A 138 -2.12 8.24 11.58
CA SER A 138 -2.07 9.68 11.34
C SER A 138 -0.69 10.21 11.04
N TRP A 139 -0.63 11.10 10.04
CA TRP A 139 0.62 11.58 9.45
C TRP A 139 0.58 13.10 9.23
N ILE A 140 1.67 13.77 9.55
CA ILE A 140 2.01 15.09 8.99
C ILE A 140 2.87 14.82 7.75
N GLN A 141 2.42 15.26 6.59
CA GLN A 141 3.05 14.87 5.31
C GLN A 141 2.77 15.88 4.21
N SER A 142 3.48 15.78 3.08
CA SER A 142 3.16 16.60 1.92
C SER A 142 1.78 16.26 1.35
N VAL A 143 1.27 17.12 0.50
CA VAL A 143 0.17 16.81 -0.43
C VAL A 143 0.50 15.60 -1.33
N ASN A 144 -0.53 15.05 -1.96
CA ASN A 144 -0.46 13.81 -2.73
C ASN A 144 0.30 13.95 -4.07
N TYR A 145 0.96 12.85 -4.44
CA TYR A 145 1.55 12.56 -5.75
C TYR A 145 0.92 11.28 -6.31
N SER A 146 0.74 11.20 -7.63
CA SER A 146 0.17 9.98 -8.25
C SER A 146 1.16 8.82 -8.25
N GLU A 147 2.45 9.11 -8.26
CA GLU A 147 3.52 8.12 -8.26
C GLU A 147 4.65 8.55 -7.31
N LYS A 148 5.63 7.67 -7.08
CA LYS A 148 6.81 7.95 -6.27
C LYS A 148 7.85 8.78 -7.04
N TYR A 149 7.42 9.87 -7.67
CA TYR A 149 8.24 10.78 -8.45
C TYR A 149 7.86 12.24 -8.18
N SER A 150 8.87 13.10 -7.99
CA SER A 150 8.66 14.51 -7.62
C SER A 150 7.88 15.32 -8.66
N TRP A 151 7.88 14.91 -9.94
CA TRP A 151 7.15 15.57 -11.02
C TRP A 151 5.68 15.10 -11.17
N THR A 152 5.15 14.33 -10.22
CA THR A 152 3.79 13.75 -10.32
C THR A 152 2.79 14.32 -9.30
N LEU A 153 2.99 15.58 -8.91
CA LEU A 153 2.13 16.30 -7.96
C LEU A 153 0.67 16.27 -8.39
N ASN A 154 -0.21 15.88 -7.48
CA ASN A 154 -1.62 16.08 -7.61
C ASN A 154 -2.00 17.53 -7.28
N LYS A 155 -2.16 18.35 -8.32
CA LYS A 155 -2.48 19.78 -8.16
C LYS A 155 -3.79 20.04 -7.43
N LYS A 156 -4.76 19.14 -7.50
CA LYS A 156 -6.00 19.30 -6.72
C LYS A 156 -5.72 19.18 -5.23
N SER A 157 -4.84 18.25 -4.84
CA SER A 157 -4.37 18.13 -3.45
C SER A 157 -3.55 19.34 -3.01
N TYR A 158 -2.70 19.89 -3.87
CA TYR A 158 -1.93 21.10 -3.56
C TYR A 158 -2.84 22.33 -3.40
N ASN A 159 -3.77 22.52 -4.34
CA ASN A 159 -4.65 23.69 -4.35
C ASN A 159 -5.63 23.69 -3.17
N SER A 160 -5.98 22.53 -2.62
CA SER A 160 -6.87 22.42 -1.45
C SER A 160 -6.22 22.81 -0.12
N LEU A 161 -4.91 23.08 -0.08
CA LEU A 161 -4.24 23.58 1.12
C LEU A 161 -4.91 24.86 1.64
N GLY A 162 -5.23 24.85 2.94
CA GLY A 162 -6.03 25.87 3.63
C GLY A 162 -7.52 25.51 3.75
N GLU A 163 -8.01 24.54 2.97
CA GLU A 163 -9.39 24.09 3.01
C GLU A 163 -9.57 22.87 3.93
N LYS A 164 -10.79 22.70 4.45
CA LYS A 164 -11.15 21.52 5.24
C LYS A 164 -11.18 20.29 4.33
N GLN A 165 -10.46 19.24 4.69
CA GLN A 165 -10.55 17.97 3.97
C GLN A 165 -11.80 17.19 4.39
N LYS A 166 -12.41 16.48 3.44
CA LYS A 166 -13.64 15.71 3.62
C LYS A 166 -13.41 14.24 3.99
N ALA A 167 -12.16 13.78 4.00
CA ALA A 167 -11.78 12.41 4.29
C ALA A 167 -10.29 12.35 4.64
N GLY A 168 -9.92 11.43 5.52
CA GLY A 168 -8.54 11.03 5.78
C GLY A 168 -8.02 11.42 7.17
N SER A 169 -6.97 10.73 7.60
CA SER A 169 -6.36 10.93 8.92
C SER A 169 -5.00 11.62 8.82
N CYS A 170 -4.84 12.60 7.92
CA CYS A 170 -3.56 13.25 7.65
C CYS A 170 -3.64 14.77 7.81
N ILE A 171 -2.49 15.39 8.06
CA ILE A 171 -2.28 16.84 8.01
C ILE A 171 -1.40 17.09 6.79
N LEU A 172 -2.00 17.61 5.71
CA LEU A 172 -1.30 17.85 4.45
C LEU A 172 -0.63 19.22 4.46
N LEU A 173 0.58 19.27 3.93
CA LEU A 173 1.42 20.46 3.80
C LEU A 173 1.98 20.58 2.38
N THR A 174 2.58 21.71 2.05
CA THR A 174 3.47 21.80 0.88
C THR A 174 4.67 20.86 1.06
N ALA A 175 5.35 20.47 -0.03
CA ALA A 175 6.55 19.64 0.06
C ALA A 175 7.64 20.27 0.93
N ARG A 176 7.83 21.59 0.83
CA ARG A 176 8.79 22.36 1.66
C ARG A 176 8.48 22.26 3.14
N ASP A 177 7.24 22.54 3.52
CA ASP A 177 6.87 22.64 4.92
C ASP A 177 6.84 21.26 5.57
N ALA A 178 6.40 20.23 4.82
CA ALA A 178 6.51 18.83 5.24
C ALA A 178 7.97 18.41 5.43
N LYS A 179 8.86 18.79 4.49
CA LYS A 179 10.30 18.55 4.61
C LYS A 179 10.88 19.23 5.85
N TRP A 180 10.48 20.47 6.14
CA TRP A 180 10.97 21.16 7.33
C TRP A 180 10.61 20.39 8.61
N ILE A 181 9.37 19.91 8.74
CA ILE A 181 8.97 19.05 9.87
C ILE A 181 9.78 17.74 9.86
N TYR A 182 9.92 17.11 8.70
CA TYR A 182 10.69 15.88 8.54
C TYR A 182 12.17 16.06 8.86
N ASP A 183 12.79 17.20 8.63
CA ASP A 183 14.21 17.38 8.94
C ASP A 183 14.42 17.79 10.40
N ASN A 184 13.54 18.64 10.95
CA ASN A 184 13.76 19.31 12.24
C ASN A 184 13.03 18.69 13.44
N CYS A 185 11.97 17.91 13.21
CA CYS A 185 11.19 17.28 14.27
C CYS A 185 11.54 15.79 14.38
N GLY A 186 12.44 15.44 15.30
CA GLY A 186 12.82 14.05 15.59
C GLY A 186 11.71 13.25 16.28
N THR A 187 11.89 11.93 16.36
CA THR A 187 11.00 11.04 17.15
C THR A 187 10.88 11.54 18.58
N GLY A 188 9.65 11.60 19.10
CA GLY A 188 9.37 12.14 20.44
C GLY A 188 8.98 13.62 20.46
N THR A 189 9.16 14.37 19.37
CA THR A 189 8.66 15.76 19.24
C THR A 189 7.17 15.80 19.58
N LYS A 190 6.76 16.65 20.52
CA LYS A 190 5.36 16.71 20.97
C LYS A 190 4.49 17.36 19.91
N VAL A 191 3.29 16.80 19.74
CA VAL A 191 2.28 17.33 18.83
C VAL A 191 0.99 17.52 19.63
N LYS A 192 0.48 18.75 19.69
CA LYS A 192 -0.81 19.07 20.30
C LYS A 192 -1.80 19.43 19.20
N ILE A 193 -2.87 18.65 19.08
CA ILE A 193 -3.95 18.93 18.14
C ILE A 193 -5.08 19.57 18.92
N VAL A 194 -5.52 20.75 18.46
CA VAL A 194 -6.64 21.48 19.04
C VAL A 194 -7.73 21.68 18.00
N LYS A 195 -8.98 21.56 18.42
CA LYS A 195 -10.13 21.87 17.58
C LYS A 195 -10.08 23.31 17.06
N GLY A 196 -9.70 24.25 17.94
CA GLY A 196 -9.64 25.68 17.64
C GLY A 196 -11.00 26.30 17.34
N SER A 197 -10.99 27.59 17.03
CA SER A 197 -12.17 28.39 16.70
C SER A 197 -11.90 29.33 15.52
N LYS A 198 -12.97 29.86 14.89
CA LYS A 198 -12.81 30.87 13.84
C LYS A 198 -12.20 32.18 14.36
N LYS A 199 -12.38 32.48 15.66
CA LYS A 199 -11.92 33.70 16.32
C LYS A 199 -10.46 33.61 16.79
N ASP A 200 -9.86 32.42 16.77
CA ASP A 200 -8.47 32.25 17.17
C ASP A 200 -7.56 33.15 16.32
N VAL A 201 -6.56 33.74 16.95
CA VAL A 201 -5.53 34.52 16.27
C VAL A 201 -4.30 33.64 16.14
N LEU A 202 -3.79 33.47 14.91
CA LEU A 202 -2.53 32.77 14.69
C LEU A 202 -1.38 33.68 15.15
N PRO A 203 -0.29 33.13 15.70
CA PRO A 203 0.81 33.95 16.21
C PRO A 203 1.57 34.72 15.11
N MET A 204 1.46 34.28 13.86
CA MET A 204 1.96 34.94 12.65
C MET A 204 1.17 34.44 11.44
N GLU A 205 1.29 35.14 10.31
CA GLU A 205 0.67 34.70 9.06
C GLU A 205 1.31 33.40 8.55
N PRO A 206 0.50 32.45 8.02
CA PRO A 206 1.05 31.27 7.39
C PRO A 206 1.95 31.59 6.20
N LEU A 207 2.99 30.79 5.99
CA LEU A 207 3.80 30.90 4.78
C LEU A 207 2.93 30.77 3.53
N ALA A 208 3.07 31.72 2.61
CA ALA A 208 2.29 31.74 1.38
C ALA A 208 2.65 30.53 0.50
N LYS A 209 1.61 29.87 -0.03
CA LYS A 209 1.76 28.86 -1.09
C LYS A 209 2.11 29.55 -2.41
N THR A 210 3.01 28.94 -3.18
CA THR A 210 3.36 29.40 -4.53
C THR A 210 2.39 28.81 -5.55
N GLU A 211 2.03 29.55 -6.59
CA GLU A 211 1.18 29.03 -7.65
C GLU A 211 1.90 27.99 -8.52
N THR A 212 1.17 26.97 -8.97
CA THR A 212 1.70 25.94 -9.88
C THR A 212 1.57 26.37 -11.33
N TYR A 213 2.58 26.12 -12.16
CA TYR A 213 2.42 26.18 -13.61
C TYR A 213 1.54 25.06 -14.14
N LYS A 214 0.77 25.33 -15.19
CA LYS A 214 -0.29 24.43 -15.67
C LYS A 214 0.21 23.05 -16.10
N LYS A 215 1.42 22.97 -16.67
CA LYS A 215 1.97 21.72 -17.23
C LYS A 215 2.95 21.00 -16.30
N CYS A 216 3.77 21.74 -15.56
CA CYS A 216 4.72 21.15 -14.63
C CYS A 216 4.01 20.45 -13.46
N GLY A 217 4.42 19.25 -13.10
CA GLY A 217 3.90 18.45 -12.01
C GLY A 217 4.80 18.45 -10.77
N TRP A 218 5.72 19.41 -10.64
CA TRP A 218 6.46 19.63 -9.40
C TRP A 218 5.67 20.51 -8.43
N ASP A 219 5.85 20.28 -7.12
CA ASP A 219 5.49 21.25 -6.09
C ASP A 219 6.43 22.46 -6.18
N PRO A 220 5.91 23.68 -6.37
CA PRO A 220 6.75 24.86 -6.55
C PRO A 220 7.56 25.24 -5.32
N THR A 221 7.20 24.71 -4.16
CA THR A 221 7.92 24.95 -2.90
C THR A 221 9.01 23.91 -2.65
N ASP A 222 8.97 22.75 -3.32
CA ASP A 222 9.91 21.66 -3.07
C ASP A 222 11.36 22.14 -3.19
N THR A 223 12.17 21.82 -2.19
CA THR A 223 13.56 22.31 -2.07
C THR A 223 14.56 21.38 -2.73
N ASP A 224 14.10 20.29 -3.35
CA ASP A 224 14.91 19.41 -4.17
C ASP A 224 15.61 20.21 -5.28
N GLU A 225 16.94 20.11 -5.39
CA GLU A 225 17.75 20.81 -6.39
C GLU A 225 17.36 20.46 -7.83
N ALA A 226 16.74 19.30 -8.04
CA ALA A 226 16.21 18.94 -9.33
C ALA A 226 15.01 19.81 -9.72
N ASN A 227 14.26 20.39 -8.77
CA ASN A 227 13.02 21.12 -9.02
C ASN A 227 13.18 22.23 -10.09
N PRO A 228 12.43 22.19 -11.21
CA PRO A 228 12.54 23.19 -12.27
C PRO A 228 12.10 24.60 -11.82
N TYR A 229 11.29 24.73 -10.76
CA TYR A 229 10.90 26.05 -10.22
C TYR A 229 12.10 26.80 -9.62
N LEU A 230 13.14 26.11 -9.15
CA LEU A 230 14.36 26.73 -8.61
C LEU A 230 15.31 27.24 -9.71
N LYS A 231 15.02 26.91 -10.98
CA LYS A 231 15.89 27.15 -12.14
C LYS A 231 15.27 28.14 -13.13
N LEU A 232 14.24 28.87 -12.71
CA LEU A 232 13.51 29.77 -13.59
C LEU A 232 14.32 31.03 -13.88
N ALA A 233 14.46 31.33 -15.16
CA ALA A 233 14.99 32.57 -15.67
C ALA A 233 14.26 32.91 -16.98
N ASN A 234 14.30 34.17 -17.40
CA ASN A 234 13.77 34.57 -18.70
C ASN A 234 14.47 33.78 -19.82
N SER A 235 13.72 33.48 -20.89
CA SER A 235 14.25 32.78 -22.05
C SER A 235 14.89 31.42 -21.72
N THR A 236 14.31 30.67 -20.79
CA THR A 236 14.88 29.41 -20.29
C THR A 236 13.91 28.24 -20.44
N ILE A 237 14.47 27.05 -20.66
CA ILE A 237 13.78 25.77 -20.50
C ILE A 237 14.40 25.08 -19.27
N ALA A 238 13.72 25.19 -18.13
CA ALA A 238 14.11 24.58 -16.87
C ALA A 238 13.62 23.13 -16.82
N VAL A 239 14.54 22.19 -16.66
CA VAL A 239 14.25 20.76 -16.53
C VAL A 239 14.37 20.34 -15.07
N GLY A 240 13.44 19.48 -14.68
CA GLY A 240 13.45 18.78 -13.42
C GLY A 240 14.51 17.67 -13.36
N ASP A 241 14.06 16.45 -13.10
CA ASP A 241 14.91 15.26 -13.09
C ASP A 241 15.50 14.96 -14.47
N LYS A 242 16.75 14.49 -14.50
CA LYS A 242 17.44 14.15 -15.77
C LYS A 242 16.85 12.92 -16.45
N VAL A 243 16.23 12.03 -15.67
CA VAL A 243 15.58 10.80 -16.13
C VAL A 243 14.13 10.81 -15.66
N VAL A 244 13.21 10.73 -16.62
CA VAL A 244 11.77 10.55 -16.38
C VAL A 244 11.43 9.10 -16.66
N TYR A 245 10.80 8.43 -15.70
CA TYR A 245 10.34 7.05 -15.89
C TYR A 245 8.96 7.04 -16.54
N VAL A 246 8.74 6.06 -17.40
CA VAL A 246 7.50 5.88 -18.15
C VAL A 246 7.12 4.41 -18.03
N GLU A 247 5.88 4.15 -17.63
CA GLU A 247 5.36 2.79 -17.59
C GLU A 247 5.10 2.28 -19.01
N LYS A 248 5.50 1.03 -19.28
CA LYS A 248 5.36 0.38 -20.58
C LYS A 248 3.91 0.42 -21.06
N GLY A 249 3.71 0.78 -22.33
CA GLY A 249 2.41 0.83 -22.98
C GLY A 249 1.51 1.99 -22.57
N THR A 250 1.96 2.90 -21.69
CA THR A 250 1.16 4.05 -21.22
C THR A 250 1.42 5.34 -22.01
N ASP A 251 0.49 6.30 -21.88
CA ASP A 251 0.63 7.65 -22.43
C ASP A 251 1.75 8.43 -21.73
N VAL A 252 2.75 8.86 -22.50
CA VAL A 252 3.90 9.60 -21.99
C VAL A 252 3.54 11.05 -21.62
N LYS A 253 3.78 11.44 -20.35
CA LYS A 253 3.57 12.81 -19.85
C LYS A 253 4.81 13.69 -20.01
N TYR A 254 5.05 14.15 -21.23
CA TYR A 254 6.28 14.87 -21.59
C TYR A 254 6.55 16.18 -20.84
N LEU A 255 5.50 16.88 -20.36
CA LEU A 255 5.62 18.26 -19.87
C LEU A 255 5.56 18.40 -18.35
N GLU A 256 5.43 17.30 -17.60
CA GLU A 256 5.29 17.35 -16.14
C GLU A 256 6.62 17.66 -15.44
N ASN A 257 7.74 17.28 -16.05
CA ASN A 257 9.08 17.47 -15.50
C ASN A 257 9.83 18.69 -16.08
N ILE A 258 9.12 19.68 -16.65
CA ILE A 258 9.75 20.81 -17.34
C ILE A 258 8.92 22.08 -17.24
N ILE A 259 9.59 23.23 -17.24
CA ILE A 259 8.99 24.56 -17.35
C ILE A 259 9.74 25.34 -18.44
N ALA A 260 9.02 26.03 -19.31
CA ALA A 260 9.61 26.96 -20.27
C ALA A 260 9.07 28.37 -20.05
N ILE A 261 9.98 29.32 -19.88
CA ILE A 261 9.69 30.73 -19.66
C ILE A 261 10.21 31.54 -20.85
N ASN A 262 9.38 32.41 -21.42
CA ASN A 262 9.80 33.29 -22.51
C ASN A 262 10.57 34.53 -22.01
N ALA A 263 10.98 35.39 -22.93
CA ALA A 263 11.73 36.61 -22.59
C ALA A 263 10.96 37.58 -21.67
N ASN A 264 9.61 37.50 -21.66
CA ASN A 264 8.73 38.36 -20.86
C ASN A 264 8.34 37.71 -19.53
N GLY A 265 8.99 36.62 -19.11
CA GLY A 265 8.66 35.91 -17.87
C GLY A 265 7.39 35.06 -17.92
N GLN A 266 6.81 34.82 -19.10
CA GLN A 266 5.55 34.07 -19.24
C GLN A 266 5.78 32.58 -19.47
N ASP A 267 4.94 31.73 -18.85
CA ASP A 267 4.90 30.30 -19.08
C ASP A 267 4.48 29.97 -20.53
N VAL A 268 5.39 29.34 -21.25
CA VAL A 268 5.23 28.85 -22.62
C VAL A 268 5.46 27.35 -22.73
N THR A 269 5.42 26.61 -21.62
CA THR A 269 5.67 25.16 -21.55
C THR A 269 4.78 24.37 -22.52
N SER A 270 3.52 24.78 -22.67
CA SER A 270 2.57 24.16 -23.61
C SER A 270 2.93 24.35 -25.09
N LYS A 271 3.84 25.28 -25.41
CA LYS A 271 4.29 25.61 -26.77
C LYS A 271 5.61 24.92 -27.14
N LEU A 272 6.18 24.10 -26.25
CA LEU A 272 7.37 23.32 -26.53
C LEU A 272 7.10 22.31 -27.66
N LYS A 273 8.04 22.23 -28.60
CA LYS A 273 8.08 21.18 -29.63
C LYS A 273 9.05 20.08 -29.19
N TYR A 274 8.66 18.83 -29.34
CA TYR A 274 9.47 17.66 -28.94
C TYR A 274 9.15 16.44 -29.81
N ASN A 275 10.12 15.52 -29.90
CA ASN A 275 9.91 14.21 -30.51
C ASN A 275 9.15 13.28 -29.54
N LYS A 276 8.30 12.41 -30.10
CA LYS A 276 7.63 11.36 -29.33
C LYS A 276 8.50 10.10 -29.29
N ILE A 277 8.27 9.28 -28.28
CA ILE A 277 8.90 7.97 -28.08
C ILE A 277 7.85 6.87 -28.16
N ASP A 278 8.28 5.65 -28.46
CA ASP A 278 7.47 4.44 -28.30
C ASP A 278 7.55 3.99 -26.83
N SER A 279 6.42 4.00 -26.13
CA SER A 279 6.33 3.46 -24.76
C SER A 279 6.06 1.97 -24.72
N GLY A 280 5.81 1.29 -25.84
CA GLY A 280 5.66 -0.17 -25.90
C GLY A 280 6.97 -0.94 -25.72
N THR A 281 8.10 -0.27 -25.97
CA THR A 281 9.43 -0.87 -25.93
C THR A 281 10.25 -0.36 -24.74
N LEU A 282 10.76 -1.29 -23.93
CA LEU A 282 11.65 -0.99 -22.81
C LEU A 282 12.94 -0.30 -23.29
N GLY A 283 13.45 0.65 -22.51
CA GLY A 283 14.74 1.28 -22.80
C GLY A 283 14.82 2.77 -22.48
N LYS A 284 15.95 3.38 -22.85
CA LYS A 284 16.20 4.82 -22.64
C LYS A 284 16.05 5.56 -23.96
N ASN A 285 15.20 6.59 -23.96
CA ASN A 285 14.94 7.43 -25.12
C ASN A 285 15.29 8.89 -24.80
N LYS A 286 15.97 9.58 -25.73
CA LYS A 286 16.26 11.01 -25.58
C LYS A 286 15.15 11.84 -26.24
N VAL A 287 14.54 12.74 -25.47
CA VAL A 287 13.52 13.68 -25.97
C VAL A 287 14.11 15.09 -25.96
N LYS A 288 14.17 15.71 -27.14
CA LYS A 288 14.67 17.07 -27.31
C LYS A 288 13.51 18.05 -27.35
N PHE A 289 13.37 18.85 -26.30
CA PHE A 289 12.44 19.97 -26.22
C PHE A 289 13.05 21.20 -26.88
N THR A 290 12.23 21.93 -27.64
CA THR A 290 12.64 23.16 -28.31
C THR A 290 11.54 24.22 -28.21
N TYR A 291 11.95 25.46 -28.05
CA TYR A 291 11.08 26.63 -28.14
C TYR A 291 11.74 27.67 -29.04
N LYS A 292 10.97 28.24 -29.98
CA LYS A 292 11.39 29.37 -30.80
C LYS A 292 10.52 30.57 -30.43
N ASN A 293 11.13 31.66 -29.96
CA ASN A 293 10.38 32.87 -29.63
C ASN A 293 10.02 33.67 -30.90
N LYS A 294 9.24 34.75 -30.75
CA LYS A 294 8.84 35.61 -31.89
C LYS A 294 10.03 36.30 -32.56
N ALA A 295 11.07 36.65 -31.79
CA ALA A 295 12.31 37.26 -32.30
C ALA A 295 13.18 36.26 -33.09
N GLY A 296 12.87 34.96 -33.00
CA GLY A 296 13.53 33.90 -33.74
C GLY A 296 14.59 33.13 -32.95
N GLU A 297 14.88 33.54 -31.72
CA GLU A 297 15.78 32.85 -30.80
C GLU A 297 15.24 31.47 -30.45
N LYS A 298 16.14 30.49 -30.37
CA LYS A 298 15.80 29.09 -30.12
C LYS A 298 16.49 28.61 -28.85
N PHE A 299 15.70 28.03 -27.96
CA PHE A 299 16.16 27.36 -26.76
C PHE A 299 15.85 25.87 -26.87
N SER A 300 16.72 25.03 -26.33
CA SER A 300 16.53 23.58 -26.36
C SER A 300 17.06 22.91 -25.11
N GLN A 301 16.37 21.86 -24.69
CA GLN A 301 16.89 20.96 -23.66
C GLN A 301 16.52 19.51 -23.95
N THR A 302 17.35 18.58 -23.48
CA THR A 302 17.15 17.15 -23.71
C THR A 302 16.93 16.45 -22.38
N VAL A 303 15.90 15.62 -22.32
CA VAL A 303 15.57 14.79 -21.14
C VAL A 303 15.57 13.33 -21.56
N VAL A 304 16.06 12.44 -20.68
CA VAL A 304 15.98 10.99 -20.91
C VAL A 304 14.66 10.47 -20.37
N PHE A 305 13.88 9.82 -21.21
CA PHE A 305 12.69 9.07 -20.82
C PHE A 305 13.04 7.58 -20.81
N LYS A 306 12.98 6.95 -19.63
CA LYS A 306 13.27 5.53 -19.46
C LYS A 306 11.95 4.76 -19.35
N VAL A 307 11.65 3.98 -20.38
CA VAL A 307 10.50 3.06 -20.39
C VAL A 307 10.87 1.84 -19.55
N ILE A 308 10.09 1.61 -18.50
CA ILE A 308 10.20 0.50 -17.57
C ILE A 308 8.85 -0.20 -17.48
N ASP A 309 8.84 -1.40 -16.94
CA ASP A 309 7.64 -2.18 -16.71
C ASP A 309 7.60 -2.53 -15.23
N THR A 310 6.63 -1.94 -14.54
CA THR A 310 6.39 -2.11 -13.08
C THR A 310 5.02 -2.69 -12.79
N THR A 311 4.21 -2.89 -13.84
CA THR A 311 2.86 -3.43 -13.73
C THR A 311 2.93 -4.93 -13.48
N CYS A 312 2.33 -5.39 -12.39
CA CYS A 312 2.29 -6.82 -12.12
C CYS A 312 1.29 -7.53 -13.04
N PRO A 313 1.59 -8.75 -13.53
CA PRO A 313 0.62 -9.55 -14.28
C PRO A 313 -0.65 -9.80 -13.46
N LYS A 314 -1.81 -9.75 -14.10
CA LYS A 314 -3.08 -10.09 -13.46
C LYS A 314 -3.36 -11.59 -13.61
N VAL A 315 -3.22 -12.31 -12.51
CA VAL A 315 -3.53 -13.74 -12.47
C VAL A 315 -5.02 -13.95 -12.22
N THR A 316 -5.63 -14.81 -13.02
CA THR A 316 -7.03 -15.24 -12.83
C THR A 316 -7.13 -16.75 -12.82
N LEU A 317 -8.12 -17.27 -12.10
CA LEU A 317 -8.48 -18.68 -12.13
C LEU A 317 -9.87 -18.87 -12.73
N SER A 318 -10.05 -19.91 -13.54
CA SER A 318 -11.38 -20.26 -14.04
C SER A 318 -12.33 -20.76 -12.93
N THR A 319 -11.77 -21.21 -11.80
CA THR A 319 -12.48 -21.53 -10.55
C THR A 319 -11.55 -21.28 -9.37
N TYR A 320 -12.10 -20.79 -8.25
CA TYR A 320 -11.35 -20.53 -7.02
C TYR A 320 -11.54 -21.61 -5.95
N LYS A 321 -12.45 -22.56 -6.19
CA LYS A 321 -12.70 -23.70 -5.31
C LYS A 321 -12.43 -24.99 -6.07
N PHE A 322 -11.63 -25.85 -5.46
CA PHE A 322 -11.22 -27.13 -5.99
C PHE A 322 -11.51 -28.22 -4.96
N LYS A 323 -11.66 -29.44 -5.45
CA LYS A 323 -11.80 -30.63 -4.63
C LYS A 323 -10.69 -31.60 -5.00
N TYR A 324 -9.98 -32.14 -4.01
CA TYR A 324 -8.94 -33.13 -4.23
C TYR A 324 -9.16 -34.34 -3.30
N GLU A 325 -9.26 -35.53 -3.88
CA GLU A 325 -9.56 -36.75 -3.15
C GLU A 325 -8.30 -37.50 -2.71
N VAL A 326 -8.24 -37.84 -1.43
CA VAL A 326 -7.17 -38.65 -0.82
C VAL A 326 -7.71 -40.01 -0.36
N LYS A 327 -6.82 -41.00 -0.24
CA LYS A 327 -7.21 -42.40 0.00
C LYS A 327 -7.81 -42.65 1.39
N SER A 328 -7.35 -41.91 2.39
CA SER A 328 -7.77 -42.09 3.78
C SER A 328 -7.54 -40.82 4.59
N ALA A 329 -8.10 -40.76 5.81
CA ALA A 329 -7.85 -39.71 6.79
C ALA A 329 -6.45 -39.79 7.44
N SER A 330 -5.63 -40.77 7.08
CA SER A 330 -4.28 -40.92 7.65
C SER A 330 -3.37 -39.80 7.15
N ILE A 331 -2.75 -39.07 8.08
CA ILE A 331 -1.75 -38.02 7.79
C ILE A 331 -0.70 -38.50 6.77
N LYS A 332 -0.22 -39.74 6.94
CA LYS A 332 0.78 -40.35 6.04
C LYS A 332 0.30 -40.49 4.60
N ASP A 333 -1.01 -40.44 4.33
CA ASP A 333 -1.57 -40.59 2.99
C ASP A 333 -1.71 -39.28 2.23
N TYR A 334 -1.91 -38.15 2.92
CA TYR A 334 -2.12 -36.85 2.27
C TYR A 334 -0.97 -35.85 2.48
N GLN A 335 -0.21 -35.93 3.58
CA GLN A 335 0.97 -35.08 3.82
C GLN A 335 2.21 -35.61 3.07
N LYS A 336 2.11 -35.69 1.74
CA LYS A 336 3.15 -36.20 0.84
C LYS A 336 3.51 -35.16 -0.22
N ASP A 337 4.78 -35.10 -0.60
CA ASP A 337 5.23 -34.21 -1.69
C ASP A 337 4.47 -34.46 -3.00
N LYS A 338 4.10 -35.72 -3.26
CA LYS A 338 3.29 -36.09 -4.43
C LYS A 338 1.88 -35.48 -4.39
N VAL A 339 1.25 -35.44 -3.22
CA VAL A 339 -0.11 -34.88 -3.06
C VAL A 339 -0.04 -33.36 -3.17
N LYS A 340 0.92 -32.73 -2.47
CA LYS A 340 1.20 -31.30 -2.60
C LYS A 340 1.40 -30.89 -4.07
N LYS A 341 2.26 -31.60 -4.80
CA LYS A 341 2.53 -31.33 -6.22
C LYS A 341 1.28 -31.51 -7.09
N ALA A 342 0.47 -32.54 -6.83
CA ALA A 342 -0.76 -32.76 -7.58
C ALA A 342 -1.81 -31.65 -7.35
N ILE A 343 -1.89 -31.12 -6.12
CA ILE A 343 -2.73 -29.96 -5.79
C ILE A 343 -2.22 -28.71 -6.52
N GLU A 344 -0.91 -28.46 -6.49
CA GLU A 344 -0.29 -27.33 -7.19
C GLU A 344 -0.55 -27.41 -8.71
N ASP A 345 -0.34 -28.57 -9.32
CA ASP A 345 -0.59 -28.81 -10.74
C ASP A 345 -2.09 -28.63 -11.08
N LEU A 346 -3.00 -29.11 -10.22
CA LEU A 346 -4.45 -28.93 -10.38
C LEU A 346 -4.83 -27.45 -10.42
N VAL A 347 -4.40 -26.68 -9.42
CA VAL A 347 -4.73 -25.25 -9.32
C VAL A 347 -4.06 -24.49 -10.47
N LYS A 348 -2.78 -24.77 -10.76
CA LYS A 348 -2.05 -24.16 -11.87
C LYS A 348 -2.71 -24.41 -13.23
N SER A 349 -3.31 -25.58 -13.45
CA SER A 349 -3.97 -25.92 -14.71
C SER A 349 -5.18 -25.03 -15.03
N LYS A 350 -5.71 -24.30 -14.04
CA LYS A 350 -6.84 -23.37 -14.18
C LYS A 350 -6.43 -21.90 -14.17
N ALA A 351 -5.13 -21.63 -14.05
CA ALA A 351 -4.59 -20.29 -14.02
C ALA A 351 -4.33 -19.74 -15.42
N SER A 352 -4.62 -18.45 -15.59
CA SER A 352 -4.26 -17.66 -16.76
C SER A 352 -3.79 -16.27 -16.33
N CYS A 353 -3.07 -15.60 -17.23
CA CYS A 353 -2.65 -14.21 -17.10
C CYS A 353 -3.18 -13.37 -18.26
N ASP A 354 -3.26 -12.06 -18.03
CA ASP A 354 -3.66 -11.05 -19.01
C ASP A 354 -2.58 -10.70 -20.03
N GLU A 355 -1.37 -11.21 -19.86
CA GLU A 355 -0.25 -11.03 -20.78
C GLU A 355 0.50 -12.34 -21.07
N SER A 356 1.26 -12.35 -22.16
CA SER A 356 2.09 -13.47 -22.60
C SER A 356 3.51 -13.41 -22.01
N GLY A 357 4.28 -14.49 -22.13
CA GLY A 357 5.67 -14.54 -21.60
C GLY A 357 5.78 -14.73 -20.08
N VAL A 358 4.64 -14.87 -19.39
CA VAL A 358 4.57 -14.98 -17.93
C VAL A 358 4.89 -16.39 -17.44
N THR A 359 5.71 -16.49 -16.40
CA THR A 359 5.95 -17.73 -15.67
C THR A 359 4.93 -17.90 -14.54
N ILE A 360 4.05 -18.91 -14.64
CA ILE A 360 3.04 -19.23 -13.61
C ILE A 360 3.50 -20.41 -12.74
N LYS A 361 3.40 -20.23 -11.42
CA LYS A 361 3.65 -21.25 -10.39
C LYS A 361 2.49 -21.27 -9.39
N ALA A 362 2.06 -22.46 -8.98
CA ALA A 362 1.18 -22.62 -7.82
C ALA A 362 2.01 -23.11 -6.63
N VAL A 363 1.72 -22.58 -5.45
CA VAL A 363 2.42 -22.87 -4.20
C VAL A 363 1.38 -23.22 -3.16
N ALA A 364 1.31 -24.51 -2.83
CA ALA A 364 0.55 -25.00 -1.70
C ALA A 364 1.39 -24.92 -0.41
N PHE A 365 0.72 -24.97 0.75
CA PHE A 365 1.39 -25.05 2.05
C PHE A 365 2.47 -26.15 2.12
N PRO A 366 3.45 -26.03 3.04
CA PRO A 366 4.31 -27.14 3.39
C PRO A 366 3.50 -28.43 3.59
N LYS A 367 4.03 -29.58 3.14
CA LYS A 367 3.27 -30.84 3.12
C LYS A 367 2.75 -31.26 4.49
N ASP A 368 3.48 -30.88 5.55
CA ASP A 368 3.21 -31.10 6.96
C ASP A 368 2.07 -30.23 7.53
N GLN A 369 1.64 -29.23 6.77
CA GLN A 369 0.52 -28.34 7.10
C GLN A 369 -0.72 -28.61 6.24
N LEU A 370 -0.69 -29.60 5.35
CA LEU A 370 -1.90 -30.02 4.66
C LEU A 370 -2.85 -30.64 5.69
N GLU A 371 -4.13 -30.32 5.58
CA GLU A 371 -5.19 -30.85 6.44
C GLU A 371 -6.37 -31.35 5.60
N ILE A 372 -7.19 -32.23 6.18
CA ILE A 372 -8.50 -32.56 5.59
C ILE A 372 -9.41 -31.34 5.71
N GLY A 373 -10.12 -30.99 4.63
CA GLY A 373 -10.90 -29.76 4.52
C GLY A 373 -10.20 -28.68 3.70
N ASP A 374 -10.49 -27.42 3.97
CA ASP A 374 -10.08 -26.29 3.13
C ASP A 374 -8.60 -25.94 3.32
N ASN A 375 -7.85 -26.01 2.22
CA ASN A 375 -6.45 -25.59 2.15
C ASN A 375 -6.32 -24.44 1.16
N SER A 376 -5.65 -23.35 1.56
CA SER A 376 -5.27 -22.28 0.64
C SER A 376 -4.08 -22.68 -0.24
N VAL A 377 -4.16 -22.31 -1.53
CA VAL A 377 -3.09 -22.44 -2.51
C VAL A 377 -2.92 -21.10 -3.21
N LYS A 378 -1.70 -20.57 -3.20
CA LYS A 378 -1.39 -19.31 -3.89
C LYS A 378 -0.89 -19.60 -5.29
N VAL A 379 -1.42 -18.89 -6.28
CA VAL A 379 -0.86 -18.85 -7.62
C VAL A 379 -0.08 -17.57 -7.80
N ILE A 380 1.15 -17.69 -8.28
CA ILE A 380 2.10 -16.62 -8.48
C ILE A 380 2.45 -16.60 -9.97
N ALA A 381 2.39 -15.41 -10.56
CA ALA A 381 2.81 -15.14 -11.92
C ALA A 381 3.96 -14.15 -11.90
N THR A 382 4.99 -14.41 -12.70
CA THR A 382 6.15 -13.51 -12.84
C THR A 382 6.33 -13.17 -14.32
N ASP A 383 6.30 -11.89 -14.67
CA ASP A 383 6.54 -11.43 -16.02
C ASP A 383 8.04 -11.43 -16.37
N GLU A 384 8.40 -11.01 -17.60
CA GLU A 384 9.78 -10.92 -18.07
C GLU A 384 10.60 -9.83 -17.35
N SER A 385 9.92 -8.83 -16.79
CA SER A 385 10.50 -7.72 -16.04
C SER A 385 10.71 -8.05 -14.56
N GLY A 386 10.20 -9.21 -14.11
CA GLY A 386 10.27 -9.69 -12.74
C GLY A 386 9.13 -9.22 -11.83
N ASN A 387 8.08 -8.56 -12.36
CA ASN A 387 6.94 -8.15 -11.55
C ASN A 387 6.08 -9.37 -11.19
N ILE A 388 5.49 -9.33 -10.00
CA ILE A 388 4.84 -10.52 -9.41
C ILE A 388 3.34 -10.27 -9.18
N GLY A 389 2.52 -10.93 -9.98
CA GLY A 389 1.08 -11.09 -9.79
C GLY A 389 0.75 -12.28 -8.89
N ASN A 390 -0.35 -12.22 -8.14
CA ASN A 390 -0.84 -13.39 -7.41
C ASN A 390 -2.36 -13.42 -7.23
N CYS A 391 -2.89 -14.63 -7.10
CA CYS A 391 -4.24 -14.91 -6.64
C CYS A 391 -4.24 -16.13 -5.70
N GLU A 392 -5.37 -16.39 -5.03
CA GLU A 392 -5.48 -17.43 -4.01
C GLU A 392 -6.70 -18.30 -4.28
N ALA A 393 -6.52 -19.61 -4.17
CA ALA A 393 -7.55 -20.62 -4.36
C ALA A 393 -7.74 -21.43 -3.08
N THR A 394 -8.94 -21.99 -2.90
CA THR A 394 -9.23 -22.96 -1.85
C THR A 394 -9.34 -24.35 -2.47
N VAL A 395 -8.63 -25.31 -1.88
CA VAL A 395 -8.68 -26.72 -2.25
C VAL A 395 -9.20 -27.50 -1.06
N GLU A 396 -10.40 -28.06 -1.21
CA GLU A 396 -11.00 -28.95 -0.25
C GLU A 396 -10.39 -30.35 -0.41
N LEU A 397 -9.62 -30.77 0.59
CA LEU A 397 -9.05 -32.10 0.67
C LEU A 397 -10.07 -33.05 1.31
N VAL A 398 -10.58 -34.00 0.54
CA VAL A 398 -11.63 -34.92 0.99
C VAL A 398 -11.20 -36.38 0.91
N ILE A 399 -11.82 -37.23 1.72
CA ILE A 399 -11.56 -38.67 1.68
C ILE A 399 -12.40 -39.29 0.57
N LYS A 400 -11.77 -40.11 -0.26
CA LYS A 400 -12.47 -40.89 -1.29
C LYS A 400 -13.39 -41.92 -0.62
N GLU A 401 -14.70 -41.81 -0.82
CA GLU A 401 -15.65 -42.79 -0.30
C GLU A 401 -15.46 -44.14 -1.02
N THR A 402 -14.99 -45.15 -0.29
CA THR A 402 -15.07 -46.55 -0.74
C THR A 402 -16.49 -47.06 -0.54
N LYS A 403 -17.23 -47.32 -1.63
CA LYS A 403 -18.46 -48.11 -1.59
C LYS A 403 -18.13 -49.53 -1.09
N LEU A 404 -18.42 -49.80 0.18
CA LEU A 404 -18.31 -51.14 0.77
C LEU A 404 -19.41 -52.04 0.22
N ASN A 405 -19.15 -52.72 -0.91
CA ASN A 405 -19.93 -53.89 -1.30
C ASN A 405 -19.50 -55.07 -0.43
N LYS A 406 -20.03 -55.18 0.80
CA LYS A 406 -19.95 -56.41 1.59
C LYS A 406 -21.35 -56.92 1.88
N LYS A 407 -21.78 -57.89 1.06
CA LYS A 407 -22.89 -58.80 1.34
C LYS A 407 -22.56 -59.55 2.65
N PRO A 408 -23.40 -59.51 3.70
CA PRO A 408 -23.12 -60.26 4.92
C PRO A 408 -23.19 -61.76 4.63
N LYS A 409 -22.11 -62.49 4.94
CA LYS A 409 -22.09 -63.94 4.96
C LYS A 409 -22.49 -64.36 6.38
N VAL A 410 -23.71 -64.88 6.53
CA VAL A 410 -24.22 -65.48 7.77
C VAL A 410 -23.53 -66.84 7.96
N PRO A 411 -22.94 -67.14 9.14
CA PRO A 411 -22.66 -68.51 9.55
C PRO A 411 -23.86 -69.06 10.33
N GLU A 412 -24.24 -70.28 9.98
CA GLU A 412 -25.34 -71.05 10.54
C GLU A 412 -24.87 -71.95 11.71
N SER A 413 -25.82 -72.31 12.58
CA SER A 413 -25.80 -73.28 13.70
C SER A 413 -25.28 -72.73 15.06
N THR A 414 -25.93 -72.95 16.23
CA THR A 414 -26.90 -74.00 16.62
C THR A 414 -27.78 -73.54 17.81
N LYS A 415 -28.96 -74.16 17.96
CA LYS A 415 -30.08 -73.85 18.86
C LYS A 415 -29.97 -74.36 20.32
N HIS A 416 -30.51 -73.53 21.22
CA HIS A 416 -31.38 -73.76 22.41
C HIS A 416 -30.95 -74.58 23.65
N LYS A 417 -31.04 -73.95 24.85
CA LYS A 417 -32.13 -74.06 25.86
C LYS A 417 -31.86 -73.05 27.01
N LYS A 418 -32.75 -72.08 27.29
CA LYS A 418 -33.97 -72.06 28.17
C LYS A 418 -33.66 -71.42 29.53
N GLU A 419 -34.23 -70.23 29.79
CA GLU A 419 -35.21 -70.00 30.85
C GLU A 419 -35.74 -68.56 30.82
N GLU A 420 -37.08 -68.44 30.75
CA GLU A 420 -37.84 -67.24 31.12
C GLU A 420 -38.47 -67.53 32.49
N THR A 421 -38.44 -66.57 33.44
CA THR A 421 -39.67 -66.02 34.05
C THR A 421 -39.42 -64.78 34.94
N ILE A 422 -39.93 -63.64 34.48
CA ILE A 422 -40.73 -62.59 35.14
C ILE A 422 -40.79 -62.59 36.70
N THR A 423 -40.55 -61.43 37.36
CA THR A 423 -41.50 -60.75 38.29
C THR A 423 -41.10 -59.28 38.56
N LYS A 424 -42.12 -58.39 38.57
CA LYS A 424 -42.12 -56.93 38.80
C LYS A 424 -42.07 -56.51 40.30
N LYS A 425 -41.49 -55.33 40.59
CA LYS A 425 -41.84 -54.25 41.58
C LYS A 425 -40.55 -53.47 41.93
N SER A 426 -40.43 -52.15 42.12
CA SER A 426 -41.28 -51.05 42.62
C SER A 426 -40.73 -49.69 42.06
N LYS A 427 -41.57 -48.73 41.59
CA LYS A 427 -42.11 -47.52 42.29
C LYS A 427 -41.06 -46.62 42.98
N GLU A 428 -40.86 -45.40 42.47
CA GLU A 428 -41.31 -44.07 43.02
C GLU A 428 -40.52 -43.68 44.28
N GLU A 429 -39.97 -42.47 44.51
CA GLU A 429 -40.32 -41.11 44.12
C GLU A 429 -39.23 -40.17 44.68
N THR A 430 -38.96 -39.01 44.04
CA THR A 430 -38.85 -37.63 44.62
C THR A 430 -38.15 -36.71 43.60
N THR A 431 -38.85 -35.81 42.90
CA THR A 431 -39.12 -34.37 43.22
C THR A 431 -37.86 -33.62 43.69
N THR A 432 -37.48 -32.45 43.14
CA THR A 432 -38.31 -31.23 43.06
C THR A 432 -37.74 -30.19 42.06
N LYS A 433 -38.65 -29.54 41.33
CA LYS A 433 -38.55 -28.18 40.71
C LYS A 433 -38.21 -27.12 41.80
N LYS A 434 -37.92 -25.83 41.60
CA LYS A 434 -38.27 -24.83 40.58
C LYS A 434 -37.50 -23.53 40.87
N LYS A 435 -37.03 -22.89 39.81
CA LYS A 435 -37.09 -21.45 39.45
C LYS A 435 -37.83 -20.47 40.39
N SER A 436 -37.28 -19.26 40.55
CA SER A 436 -37.92 -17.91 40.40
C SER A 436 -36.98 -16.80 40.96
N GLU A 437 -36.53 -15.82 40.16
CA GLU A 437 -37.05 -14.42 40.04
C GLU A 437 -36.48 -13.48 41.14
N GLU A 438 -36.17 -12.17 40.98
CA GLU A 438 -36.72 -11.11 40.12
C GLU A 438 -35.86 -9.79 40.16
N THR A 439 -36.00 -8.96 39.10
CA THR A 439 -36.02 -7.46 38.92
C THR A 439 -34.97 -6.51 39.57
N THR A 440 -34.39 -5.48 38.91
CA THR A 440 -34.99 -4.18 38.46
C THR A 440 -33.90 -3.30 37.75
N THR A 441 -34.01 -2.96 36.44
CA THR A 441 -34.43 -1.71 35.74
C THR A 441 -33.44 -0.52 35.63
N GLN A 442 -33.05 -0.14 34.39
CA GLN A 442 -33.24 1.21 33.79
C GLN A 442 -32.82 1.30 32.29
N ASN A 443 -33.83 1.55 31.41
CA ASN A 443 -33.93 2.42 30.20
C ASN A 443 -32.72 2.72 29.28
N SER A 444 -32.82 2.91 27.94
CA SER A 444 -33.95 2.90 26.97
C SER A 444 -33.45 3.16 25.52
N LYS A 445 -34.32 2.86 24.52
CA LYS A 445 -34.40 3.35 23.11
C LYS A 445 -33.43 2.70 22.10
N GLU A 446 -33.83 2.33 20.88
CA GLU A 446 -34.85 2.88 19.97
C GLU A 446 -35.07 1.90 18.79
N THR A 447 -36.32 1.65 18.36
CA THR A 447 -36.60 1.19 16.99
C THR A 447 -37.82 1.93 16.44
N THR A 448 -37.67 2.46 15.23
CA THR A 448 -38.58 2.38 14.05
C THR A 448 -38.86 3.75 13.39
N SER A 449 -38.45 3.87 12.12
CA SER A 449 -38.94 4.85 11.13
C SER A 449 -40.02 4.15 10.30
N GLN A 450 -41.29 4.48 10.47
CA GLN A 450 -42.13 5.41 9.68
C GLN A 450 -42.43 4.99 8.23
N THR A 451 -43.74 4.83 7.96
CA THR A 451 -44.37 4.96 6.65
C THR A 451 -45.48 6.02 6.75
N SER A 452 -45.37 7.01 5.87
CA SER A 452 -46.37 7.85 5.20
C SER A 452 -47.59 8.45 5.91
N GLU A 453 -47.71 9.77 5.68
CA GLU A 453 -48.85 10.47 5.08
C GLU A 453 -49.68 11.47 5.92
N MET A 454 -49.64 12.71 5.40
CA MET A 454 -50.72 13.68 5.21
C MET A 454 -51.26 14.54 6.38
N GLN A 455 -50.98 15.84 6.19
CA GLN A 455 -51.94 16.95 6.06
C GLN A 455 -52.25 17.87 7.28
N THR A 456 -51.94 19.15 7.01
CA THR A 456 -52.69 20.39 7.27
C THR A 456 -52.51 21.21 8.55
N THR A 457 -52.24 22.49 8.26
CA THR A 457 -52.71 23.74 8.89
C THR A 457 -52.07 24.30 10.17
N ALA A 458 -51.42 25.45 9.93
CA ALA A 458 -51.75 26.77 10.48
C ALA A 458 -50.99 27.27 11.74
N ASN A 459 -50.30 28.39 11.47
CA ASN A 459 -50.38 29.68 12.17
C ASN A 459 -49.41 30.06 13.29
N LEU A 460 -48.75 31.19 12.97
CA LEU A 460 -48.48 32.41 13.76
C LEU A 460 -47.20 32.54 14.61
N ALA A 461 -46.48 33.63 14.26
CA ALA A 461 -45.82 34.65 15.09
C ALA A 461 -44.70 34.17 16.04
N GLU A 462 -43.52 34.77 16.13
CA GLU A 462 -43.00 36.12 15.84
C GLU A 462 -41.60 36.06 15.20
#